data_AF-A0A1D2VER0-F1
#
_entry.id   AF-A0A1D2VER0-F1
#
_cell.length_a   1.000
_cell.length_b   1.000
_cell.length_c   1.000
_cell.angle_alpha   90.00
_cell.angle_beta   90.00
_cell.angle_gamma   90.00
#
_symmetry.space_group_name_H-M   'P 1'
#
loop_
_entity.id
_entity.type
_entity.pdbx_description
1 polymer ?
#
loop_
_entity_poly.entity_id
_entity_poly.type
_entity_poly.pdbx_seq_one_letter_code
_entity_poly.pdbx_strand_id
1 'polypeptide(L)'
;MGESNEEKTFVELIQPECFNLKVINAIKTNPVNCDLHSICSNYYKLTEKLGDEELIKIVQEMLKERCILINDYATSSKGNNFNNDAVFNFLHGLDEAEKRIYKATYESHKDTKKWFASDS
;
A
#
# COMPACT_ATOMS: atom_id res chain seq x y z
N MET A 1 20.63 39.95 19.62
CA MET A 1 19.79 38.96 20.33
C MET A 1 18.47 38.91 19.57
N GLY A 2 18.37 38.04 18.56
CA GLY A 2 17.16 37.93 17.75
C GLY A 2 16.28 36.86 18.38
N GLU A 3 15.20 37.28 19.03
CA GLU A 3 14.15 36.36 19.46
C GLU A 3 13.46 35.84 18.20
N SER A 4 13.74 34.59 17.84
CA SER A 4 12.93 33.84 16.89
C SER A 4 11.55 33.68 17.50
N ASN A 5 10.55 34.38 16.96
CA ASN A 5 9.14 34.13 17.25
C ASN A 5 8.80 32.69 16.85
N GLU A 6 8.95 31.75 17.78
CA GLU A 6 8.30 30.46 17.70
C GLU A 6 6.80 30.72 17.85
N GLU A 7 6.07 30.70 16.73
CA GLU A 7 4.62 30.66 16.75
C GLU A 7 4.19 29.42 17.55
N LYS A 8 3.83 29.61 18.82
CA LYS A 8 3.35 28.53 19.68
C LYS A 8 2.03 28.01 19.12
N THR A 9 2.09 26.87 18.46
CA THR A 9 0.93 26.12 18.02
C THR A 9 0.10 25.70 19.23
N PHE A 10 -1.21 25.90 19.20
CA PHE A 10 -2.12 25.48 20.27
C PHE A 10 -2.22 23.95 20.44
N VAL A 11 -1.77 23.20 19.42
CA VAL A 11 -1.84 21.75 19.36
C VAL A 11 -0.49 21.22 18.90
N GLU A 12 0.00 20.21 19.61
CA GLU A 12 1.16 19.42 19.20
C GLU A 12 0.68 18.18 18.45
N LEU A 13 1.23 17.93 17.26
CA LEU A 13 0.94 16.74 16.48
C LEU A 13 1.82 15.59 16.96
N ILE A 14 1.22 14.67 17.70
CA ILE A 14 1.88 13.44 18.11
C ILE A 14 1.88 12.47 16.92
N GLN A 15 3.02 11.83 16.68
CA GLN A 15 3.16 10.84 15.63
C GLN A 15 2.20 9.65 15.84
N PRO A 16 1.39 9.30 14.84
CA PRO A 16 0.51 8.14 14.93
C PRO A 16 1.27 6.82 15.13
N GLU A 17 0.67 5.88 15.86
CA GLU A 17 1.29 4.57 16.15
C GLU A 17 1.61 3.75 14.88
N CYS A 18 0.88 3.98 13.79
CA CYS A 18 1.15 3.32 12.51
C CYS A 18 2.49 3.74 11.89
N PHE A 19 3.12 4.82 12.36
CA PHE A 19 4.45 5.23 11.95
C PHE A 19 5.51 4.90 13.00
N ASN A 20 5.22 4.03 13.96
CA ASN A 20 6.24 3.63 14.92
C ASN A 20 7.43 2.95 14.21
N LEU A 21 8.60 3.00 14.86
CA LEU A 21 9.84 2.45 14.30
C LEU A 21 9.73 0.95 13.98
N LYS A 22 8.91 0.20 14.73
CA LYS A 22 8.70 -1.23 14.48
C LYS A 22 8.01 -1.47 13.13
N VAL A 23 6.97 -0.70 12.81
CA VAL A 23 6.27 -0.76 11.53
C VAL A 23 7.20 -0.33 10.40
N ILE A 24 7.91 0.79 10.57
CA ILE A 24 8.86 1.29 9.56
C ILE A 24 9.93 0.23 9.26
N ASN A 25 10.51 -0.39 10.29
CA ASN A 25 11.53 -1.43 10.11
C ASN A 25 10.95 -2.70 9.46
N ALA A 26 9.71 -3.07 9.79
CA ALA A 26 9.03 -4.18 9.12
C ALA A 26 8.84 -3.91 7.62
N ILE A 27 8.41 -2.69 7.26
CA ILE A 27 8.27 -2.26 5.86
C ILE A 27 9.62 -2.28 5.14
N LYS A 28 10.68 -1.75 5.76
CA LYS A 28 12.05 -1.77 5.19
C LYS A 28 12.57 -3.20 4.96
N THR A 29 12.16 -4.16 5.78
CA THR A 29 12.69 -5.54 5.74
C THR A 29 11.91 -6.43 4.78
N ASN A 30 10.57 -6.36 4.83
CA ASN A 30 9.70 -7.18 4.00
C ASN A 30 8.36 -6.44 3.74
N PRO A 31 8.33 -5.55 2.73
CA PRO A 31 7.14 -4.75 2.42
C PRO A 31 5.96 -5.60 1.94
N VAL A 32 6.23 -6.74 1.30
CA VAL A 32 5.21 -7.65 0.76
C VAL A 32 4.39 -8.32 1.85
N ASN A 33 5.02 -8.72 2.95
CA ASN A 33 4.36 -9.40 4.05
C ASN A 33 3.77 -8.45 5.09
N CYS A 34 3.84 -7.13 4.87
CA CYS A 34 3.20 -6.16 5.74
C CYS A 34 1.68 -6.15 5.51
N ASP A 35 0.92 -6.38 6.59
CA ASP A 35 -0.53 -6.19 6.62
C ASP A 35 -0.82 -4.72 6.93
N LEU A 36 -0.93 -3.92 5.87
CA LEU A 36 -1.23 -2.50 5.97
C LEU A 36 -2.65 -2.25 6.47
N HIS A 37 -3.60 -3.15 6.18
CA HIS A 37 -4.98 -3.00 6.61
C HIS A 37 -5.10 -3.00 8.14
N SER A 38 -4.42 -3.95 8.80
CA SER A 38 -4.39 -4.06 10.26
C SER A 38 -3.60 -2.94 10.92
N ILE A 39 -2.57 -2.40 10.26
CA ILE A 39 -1.77 -1.26 10.77
C ILE A 39 -2.56 0.05 10.66
N CYS A 40 -3.04 0.37 9.46
CA CYS A 40 -3.86 1.53 9.16
C CYS A 40 -4.50 1.34 7.78
N SER A 41 -5.82 1.21 7.74
CA SER A 41 -6.55 0.97 6.48
C SER A 41 -6.29 2.01 5.37
N ASN A 42 -5.89 3.23 5.73
CA ASN A 42 -5.57 4.31 4.79
C ASN A 42 -4.10 4.76 4.91
N TYR A 43 -3.17 3.80 5.05
CA TYR A 43 -1.76 4.04 5.32
C TYR A 43 -1.13 5.06 4.36
N TYR A 44 -1.20 4.85 3.04
CA TYR A 44 -0.59 5.75 2.05
C TYR A 44 -1.12 7.18 2.13
N LYS A 45 -2.44 7.34 2.30
CA LYS A 45 -3.07 8.67 2.39
C LYS A 45 -2.66 9.39 3.68
N LEU A 46 -2.42 8.65 4.75
CA LEU A 46 -1.93 9.22 6.00
C LEU A 46 -0.45 9.60 5.86
N THR A 47 0.37 8.75 5.23
CA THR A 47 1.78 9.04 4.97
C THR A 47 1.95 10.28 4.10
N GLU A 48 1.12 10.47 3.09
CA GLU A 48 1.13 11.67 2.25
C GLU A 48 0.90 12.96 3.06
N LYS A 49 0.08 12.89 4.10
CA LYS A 49 -0.32 14.07 4.89
C LYS A 49 0.59 14.37 6.08
N LEU A 50 1.11 13.33 6.73
CA LEU A 50 1.79 13.43 8.02
C LEU A 50 3.20 12.82 8.01
N GLY A 51 3.59 12.15 6.94
CA GLY A 51 4.91 11.54 6.82
C GLY A 51 5.99 12.57 6.49
N ASP A 52 7.19 12.31 6.98
CA ASP A 52 8.39 13.03 6.57
C ASP A 52 8.95 12.50 5.24
N GLU A 53 9.96 13.18 4.69
CA GLU A 53 10.55 12.84 3.40
C GLU A 53 11.18 11.43 3.40
N GLU A 54 11.73 10.98 4.52
CA GLU A 54 12.32 9.64 4.63
C GLU A 54 11.24 8.56 4.58
N LEU A 55 10.19 8.71 5.38
CA LEU A 55 9.04 7.82 5.41
C LEU A 55 8.36 7.74 4.05
N ILE A 56 8.18 8.87 3.37
CA ILE A 56 7.59 8.91 2.04
C ILE A 56 8.41 8.08 1.05
N LYS A 57 9.75 8.18 1.06
CA LYS A 57 10.62 7.39 0.18
C LYS A 57 10.49 5.88 0.44
N ILE A 58 10.51 5.47 1.72
CA ILE A 58 10.35 4.07 2.13
C ILE A 58 9.00 3.52 1.66
N VAL A 59 7.93 4.31 1.84
CA VAL A 59 6.57 3.91 1.47
C VAL A 59 6.39 3.85 -0.04
N GLN A 60 7.06 4.74 -0.80
CA GLN A 60 7.09 4.66 -2.26
C GLN A 60 7.80 3.41 -2.77
N GLU A 61 8.89 2.98 -2.14
CA GLU A 61 9.59 1.74 -2.49
C GLU A 61 8.72 0.52 -2.19
N MET A 62 8.10 0.47 -1.00
CA MET A 62 7.10 -0.55 -0.65
C MET A 62 5.98 -0.63 -1.68
N LEU A 63 5.38 0.52 -2.05
CA LEU A 63 4.29 0.56 -3.01
C LEU A 63 4.69 -0.01 -4.37
N LYS A 64 5.92 0.26 -4.84
CA LYS A 64 6.41 -0.28 -6.12
C LYS A 64 6.47 -1.80 -6.10
N GLU A 65 7.05 -2.38 -5.04
CA GLU A 65 7.15 -3.83 -4.90
C GLU A 65 5.77 -4.49 -4.80
N ARG A 66 4.87 -3.90 -4.00
CA ARG A 66 3.52 -4.42 -3.82
C ARG A 66 2.67 -4.28 -5.09
N CYS A 67 2.86 -3.22 -5.89
CA CYS A 67 2.18 -3.06 -7.19
C CYS A 67 2.49 -4.20 -8.17
N ILE A 68 3.72 -4.70 -8.19
CA ILE A 68 4.12 -5.83 -9.04
C ILE A 68 3.29 -7.07 -8.64
N LEU A 69 3.21 -7.36 -7.35
CA LEU A 69 2.41 -8.48 -6.84
C LEU A 69 0.91 -8.32 -7.05
N ILE A 70 0.38 -7.10 -6.88
CA ILE A 70 -1.01 -6.79 -7.18
C ILE A 70 -1.32 -7.14 -8.63
N ASN A 71 -0.45 -6.78 -9.57
CA ASN A 71 -0.59 -7.12 -10.98
C ASN A 71 -0.54 -8.64 -11.22
N ASP A 72 0.43 -9.32 -10.62
CA ASP A 72 0.57 -10.78 -10.75
C ASP A 72 -0.67 -11.54 -10.23
N TYR A 73 -1.23 -11.10 -9.10
CA TYR A 73 -2.44 -11.70 -8.54
C TYR A 73 -3.72 -11.32 -9.30
N ALA A 74 -3.80 -10.11 -9.86
CA ALA A 74 -4.93 -9.69 -10.67
C ALA A 74 -5.02 -10.46 -12.00
N THR A 75 -3.88 -10.79 -12.61
CA THR A 75 -3.83 -11.55 -13.89
C THR A 75 -4.12 -13.05 -13.73
N SER A 76 -3.72 -13.63 -12.58
CA SER A 76 -3.58 -15.08 -12.36
C SER A 76 -4.85 -15.83 -11.91
N SER A 77 -6.02 -15.20 -11.97
CA SER A 77 -7.30 -15.65 -11.37
C SER A 77 -7.79 -17.08 -11.70
N LYS A 78 -7.17 -17.87 -12.58
CA LYS A 78 -7.72 -19.17 -13.01
C LYS A 78 -6.74 -20.33 -13.27
N GLY A 79 -5.45 -20.25 -12.94
CA GLY A 79 -4.59 -21.41 -13.26
C GLY A 79 -3.12 -21.42 -12.85
N ASN A 80 -2.64 -20.42 -12.09
CA ASN A 80 -1.24 -20.43 -11.64
C ASN A 80 -1.12 -21.06 -10.25
N ASN A 81 -0.05 -21.82 -10.03
CA ASN A 81 0.33 -22.53 -8.81
C ASN A 81 0.66 -21.61 -7.61
N PHE A 82 -0.02 -20.48 -7.47
CA PHE A 82 0.12 -19.65 -6.28
C PHE A 82 -0.52 -20.36 -5.10
N ASN A 83 0.15 -20.28 -3.94
CA ASN A 83 -0.44 -20.72 -2.70
C ASN A 83 -1.64 -19.82 -2.37
N ASN A 84 -2.86 -20.37 -2.50
CA ASN A 84 -4.10 -19.61 -2.33
C ASN A 84 -4.16 -18.88 -0.98
N ASP A 85 -3.56 -19.44 0.08
CA ASP A 85 -3.53 -18.83 1.40
C ASP A 85 -2.63 -17.57 1.43
N ALA A 86 -1.49 -17.61 0.74
CA ALA A 86 -0.59 -16.47 0.65
C ALA A 86 -1.20 -15.31 -0.15
N VAL A 87 -1.90 -15.63 -1.25
CA VAL A 87 -2.64 -14.64 -2.05
C VAL A 87 -3.77 -14.03 -1.23
N PHE A 88 -4.55 -14.88 -0.55
CA PHE A 88 -5.64 -14.42 0.31
C PHE A 88 -5.15 -13.48 1.41
N ASN A 89 -4.09 -13.86 2.13
CA ASN A 89 -3.50 -13.05 3.18
C ASN A 89 -2.97 -11.71 2.66
N PHE A 90 -2.30 -11.71 1.50
CA PHE A 90 -1.82 -10.48 0.87
C PHE A 90 -3.00 -9.56 0.49
N LEU A 91 -4.03 -10.10 -0.17
CA LEU A 91 -5.20 -9.34 -0.60
C LEU A 91 -6.00 -8.78 0.59
N HIS A 92 -6.06 -9.50 1.71
CA HIS A 92 -6.66 -8.98 2.95
C HIS A 92 -5.82 -7.90 3.63
N GLY A 93 -4.50 -7.97 3.49
CA GLY A 93 -3.58 -6.99 4.05
C GLY A 93 -3.38 -5.71 3.23
N LEU A 94 -4.13 -5.54 2.12
CA LEU A 94 -4.07 -4.34 1.29
C LEU A 94 -4.71 -3.15 2.01
N ASP A 95 -4.13 -1.97 1.81
CA ASP A 95 -4.80 -0.71 2.18
C ASP A 95 -5.92 -0.36 1.17
N GLU A 96 -6.71 0.67 1.47
CA GLU A 96 -7.80 1.13 0.60
C GLU A 96 -7.34 1.64 -0.78
N ALA A 97 -6.15 2.23 -0.91
CA ALA A 97 -5.60 2.63 -2.19
C ALA A 97 -5.23 1.40 -3.04
N GLU A 98 -4.52 0.43 -2.45
CA GLU A 98 -4.16 -0.82 -3.10
C GLU A 98 -5.37 -1.66 -3.53
N LYS A 99 -6.42 -1.72 -2.70
CA LYS A 99 -7.67 -2.41 -3.06
C LYS A 99 -8.30 -1.82 -4.33
N ARG A 100 -8.27 -0.50 -4.48
CA ARG A 100 -8.77 0.18 -5.70
C ARG A 100 -7.92 -0.16 -6.90
N ILE A 101 -6.59 -0.16 -6.75
CA ILE A 101 -5.65 -0.54 -7.81
C ILE A 101 -5.90 -1.99 -8.23
N TYR A 102 -5.95 -2.93 -7.28
CA TYR A 102 -6.23 -4.34 -7.54
C TYR A 102 -7.54 -4.53 -8.31
N LYS A 103 -8.63 -3.90 -7.85
CA LYS A 103 -9.93 -4.00 -8.51
C LYS A 103 -9.88 -3.49 -9.95
N ALA A 104 -9.29 -2.31 -10.17
CA ALA A 104 -9.17 -1.72 -11.50
C ALA A 104 -8.32 -2.59 -12.44
N THR A 105 -7.19 -3.11 -11.96
CA THR A 105 -6.32 -4.00 -12.74
C THR A 105 -7.03 -5.32 -13.07
N TYR A 106 -7.72 -5.92 -12.10
CA TYR A 106 -8.49 -7.14 -12.30
C TYR A 106 -9.60 -6.97 -13.33
N GLU A 107 -10.39 -5.90 -13.22
CA GLU A 107 -11.46 -5.58 -14.16
C GLU A 107 -10.91 -5.33 -15.57
N SER A 108 -9.82 -4.58 -15.69
CA SER A 108 -9.12 -4.33 -16.96
C SER A 108 -8.68 -5.63 -17.65
N HIS A 109 -8.05 -6.56 -16.91
CA HIS A 109 -7.68 -7.86 -17.48
C HIS A 109 -8.87 -8.72 -17.86
N LYS A 110 -9.93 -8.71 -17.05
CA LYS A 110 -11.15 -9.45 -17.33
C LYS A 110 -11.82 -8.95 -18.60
N ASP A 111 -11.95 -7.64 -18.77
CA ASP A 111 -12.60 -7.05 -19.93
C ASP A 111 -11.77 -7.20 -21.20
N THR A 112 -10.45 -7.06 -21.09
CA THR A 112 -9.52 -7.37 -22.20
C THR A 112 -9.67 -8.83 -22.66
N LYS A 113 -9.72 -9.80 -21.74
CA LYS A 113 -9.92 -11.22 -22.08
C LYS A 113 -11.27 -11.48 -22.75
N LYS A 114 -12.35 -10.85 -22.26
CA LYS A 114 -13.68 -10.95 -22.89
C LYS A 114 -13.66 -10.38 -24.30
N TRP A 115 -13.02 -9.23 -24.50
CA TRP A 115 -12.94 -8.57 -25.80
C TRP A 115 -12.23 -9.47 -26.83
N PHE A 116 -11.08 -10.04 -26.47
CA PHE A 116 -10.40 -11.01 -27.35
C PHE A 116 -11.26 -12.25 -27.67
N ALA A 117 -12.07 -12.71 -26.72
CA ALA A 117 -12.97 -13.85 -26.94
C ALA A 117 -14.23 -13.51 -27.76
N SER A 118 -14.66 -12.24 -27.80
CA SER A 118 -15.79 -11.81 -28.63
C SER A 118 -15.42 -11.54 -30.10
N ASP A 119 -14.14 -11.30 -30.37
CA ASP A 119 -13.59 -11.11 -31.72
C ASP A 119 -13.13 -12.43 -32.39
N SER A 120 -13.31 -13.58 -31.73
CA SER A 120 -13.00 -14.94 -32.24
C SER A 120 -14.28 -15.74 -32.52
#